data_AF-A0A3D4E705-F1
#
_entry.id   AF-A0A3D4E705-F1
#
_cell.length_a   1.000
_cell.length_b   1.000
_cell.length_c   1.000
_cell.angle_alpha   90.00
_cell.angle_beta   90.00
_cell.angle_gamma   90.00
#
_symmetry.space_group_name_H-M   'P 1'
#
loop_
_entity.id
_entity.type
_entity.pdbx_description
1 polymer ?
#
loop_
_entity_poly.entity_id
_entity_poly.type
_entity_poly.pdbx_seq_one_letter_code
_entity_poly.pdbx_strand_id
1 'polypeptide(L)'
;MKKTPKDKAKIIKPSNRLSLKVGKGGLPKKILNQAEKIQNDFSFDFMPMAYSELVTFKTQLKELSSREDSSLSDAAKDALMTPIMMIKANAGMFHYDLLREVAEDILYTLDYIDSLNTDALDLIDLQVRILNHIIDHARPGKITPNGLELIKEIDAAIDRYRKKHPQSTPDAP
;
A
#
# COMPACT_ATOMS: atom_id res chain seq x y z
N MET A 1 67.87 0.30 -4.42
CA MET A 1 67.14 -0.72 -3.61
C MET A 1 65.93 -1.21 -4.41
N LYS A 2 65.91 -2.49 -4.84
CA LYS A 2 64.80 -3.09 -5.60
C LYS A 2 63.79 -3.69 -4.60
N LYS A 3 62.53 -3.24 -4.60
CA LYS A 3 61.45 -3.84 -3.80
C LYS A 3 60.94 -5.09 -4.50
N THR A 4 60.97 -6.24 -3.83
CA THR A 4 60.38 -7.50 -4.29
C THR A 4 58.85 -7.45 -4.26
N PRO A 5 58.13 -8.18 -5.15
CA PRO A 5 56.68 -8.13 -5.22
C PRO A 5 56.06 -8.89 -4.03
N LYS A 6 55.10 -8.27 -3.35
CA LYS A 6 54.34 -8.89 -2.26
C LYS A 6 53.60 -10.14 -2.75
N ASP A 7 53.73 -11.24 -2.02
CA ASP A 7 53.03 -12.50 -2.25
C ASP A 7 51.53 -12.28 -2.42
N LYS A 8 50.97 -12.76 -3.53
CA LYS A 8 49.53 -12.70 -3.80
C LYS A 8 48.82 -13.67 -2.84
N ALA A 9 47.92 -13.13 -2.01
CA ALA A 9 47.12 -13.93 -1.10
C ALA A 9 46.36 -15.04 -1.86
N LYS A 10 46.57 -16.31 -1.47
CA LYS A 10 45.81 -17.45 -2.00
C LYS A 10 44.45 -17.49 -1.32
N ILE A 11 43.40 -17.18 -2.08
CA ILE A 11 42.01 -17.40 -1.64
C ILE A 11 41.72 -18.90 -1.75
N ILE A 12 41.69 -19.59 -0.62
CA ILE A 12 41.29 -21.00 -0.55
C ILE A 12 39.77 -21.04 -0.54
N LYS A 13 39.16 -21.48 -1.65
CA LYS A 13 37.71 -21.72 -1.70
C LYS A 13 37.43 -23.09 -1.06
N PRO A 14 36.76 -23.15 0.10
CA PRO A 14 36.44 -24.42 0.73
C PRO A 14 35.48 -25.23 -0.16
N SER A 15 35.66 -26.56 -0.14
CA SER A 15 34.81 -27.51 -0.86
C SER A 15 33.38 -27.45 -0.32
N ASN A 16 32.43 -27.04 -1.16
CA ASN A 16 31.03 -26.84 -0.78
C ASN A 16 30.27 -28.19 -0.74
N ARG A 17 30.77 -29.15 0.07
CA ARG A 17 30.26 -30.53 0.17
C ARG A 17 28.80 -30.60 0.58
N LEU A 18 28.33 -29.63 1.37
CA LEU A 18 26.93 -29.53 1.77
C LEU A 18 26.03 -29.19 0.57
N SER A 19 26.39 -28.20 -0.26
CA SER A 19 25.61 -27.82 -1.45
C SER A 19 25.42 -28.94 -2.48
N LEU A 20 26.34 -29.91 -2.51
CA LEU A 20 26.23 -31.09 -3.37
C LEU A 20 25.16 -32.08 -2.90
N LYS A 21 24.88 -32.16 -1.59
CA LYS A 21 23.86 -33.07 -1.02
C LYS A 21 22.45 -32.49 -1.06
N VAL A 22 22.31 -31.19 -0.82
CA VAL A 22 21.01 -30.49 -0.87
C VAL A 22 20.64 -30.02 -2.28
N GLY A 23 21.57 -30.08 -3.23
CA GLY A 23 21.39 -29.55 -4.59
C GLY A 23 21.45 -28.02 -4.62
N LYS A 24 21.46 -27.46 -5.84
CA LYS A 24 21.23 -26.03 -6.04
C LYS A 24 19.72 -25.80 -5.99
N GLY A 25 19.21 -25.38 -4.84
CA GLY A 25 17.81 -24.96 -4.71
C GLY A 25 17.47 -23.83 -5.70
N GLY A 26 16.20 -23.75 -6.07
CA GLY A 26 15.68 -22.72 -6.98
C GLY A 26 14.69 -23.30 -7.98
N LEU A 27 13.69 -22.50 -8.35
CA LEU A 27 12.78 -22.85 -9.43
C LEU A 27 13.51 -22.68 -10.77
N PRO A 28 13.31 -23.59 -11.74
CA PRO A 28 13.80 -23.39 -13.10
C PRO A 28 13.35 -22.04 -13.65
N LYS A 29 14.27 -21.29 -14.28
CA LYS A 29 13.94 -19.98 -14.90
C LYS A 29 12.73 -20.05 -15.84
N LYS A 30 12.54 -21.18 -16.52
CA LYS A 30 11.36 -21.42 -17.37
C LYS A 30 10.04 -21.35 -16.59
N ILE A 31 10.00 -21.93 -15.38
CA ILE A 31 8.82 -21.92 -14.52
C ILE A 31 8.59 -20.51 -13.96
N LEU A 32 9.65 -19.81 -13.53
CA LEU A 32 9.56 -18.42 -13.09
C LEU A 32 9.01 -17.52 -14.19
N ASN A 33 9.58 -17.58 -15.40
CA ASN A 33 9.13 -16.77 -16.53
C ASN A 33 7.69 -17.11 -16.95
N GLN A 34 7.27 -18.38 -16.82
CA GLN A 34 5.88 -18.77 -17.09
C GLN A 34 4.93 -18.20 -16.04
N ALA A 35 5.28 -18.24 -14.77
CA ALA A 35 4.48 -17.66 -13.69
C ALA A 35 4.38 -16.13 -13.81
N GLU A 36 5.49 -15.44 -14.07
CA GLU A 36 5.52 -13.99 -14.33
C GLU A 36 4.64 -13.63 -15.53
N LYS A 37 4.70 -14.42 -16.61
CA LYS A 37 3.87 -14.18 -17.78
C LYS A 37 2.38 -14.36 -17.47
N ILE A 38 2.01 -15.42 -16.75
CA ILE A 38 0.62 -15.62 -16.33
C ILE A 38 0.15 -14.43 -15.48
N GLN A 39 0.96 -13.98 -14.53
CA GLN A 39 0.61 -12.85 -13.68
C GLN A 39 0.42 -11.54 -14.47
N ASN A 40 1.33 -11.24 -15.40
CA ASN A 40 1.25 -10.01 -16.21
C ASN A 40 0.11 -10.05 -17.25
N ASP A 41 -0.21 -11.23 -17.79
CA ASP A 41 -1.25 -11.41 -18.81
C ASP A 41 -2.64 -11.66 -18.20
N PHE A 42 -2.74 -11.94 -16.90
CA PHE A 42 -4.00 -12.24 -16.23
C PHE A 42 -4.84 -10.98 -16.03
N SER A 43 -5.81 -10.79 -16.93
CA SER A 43 -6.81 -9.73 -16.85
C SER A 43 -8.04 -10.24 -16.08
N PHE A 44 -8.11 -9.94 -14.78
CA PHE A 44 -9.32 -10.11 -13.98
C PHE A 44 -9.92 -8.75 -13.67
N ASP A 45 -11.24 -8.63 -13.85
CA ASP A 45 -11.96 -7.43 -13.46
C ASP A 45 -12.21 -7.45 -11.95
N PHE A 46 -11.34 -6.78 -11.21
CA PHE A 46 -11.43 -6.65 -9.76
C PHE A 46 -12.38 -5.52 -9.30
N MET A 47 -12.95 -4.74 -10.23
CA MET A 47 -13.77 -3.57 -9.91
C MET A 47 -15.03 -3.92 -9.09
N PRO A 48 -15.74 -5.05 -9.35
CA PRO A 48 -16.85 -5.46 -8.50
C PRO A 48 -16.44 -5.73 -7.06
N MET A 49 -15.24 -6.29 -6.86
CA MET A 49 -14.66 -6.52 -5.53
C MET A 49 -14.31 -5.20 -4.87
N ALA A 50 -13.65 -4.28 -5.59
CA ALA A 50 -13.33 -2.94 -5.08
C ALA A 50 -14.59 -2.17 -4.64
N TYR A 51 -15.68 -2.26 -5.40
CA TYR A 51 -16.96 -1.66 -5.03
C TYR A 51 -17.54 -2.29 -3.76
N SER A 52 -17.52 -3.62 -3.64
CA SER A 52 -17.97 -4.32 -2.44
C SER A 52 -17.18 -3.89 -1.20
N GLU A 53 -15.85 -3.82 -1.29
CA GLU A 53 -15.00 -3.36 -0.19
C GLU A 53 -15.27 -1.89 0.17
N LEU A 54 -15.49 -1.03 -0.83
CA LEU A 54 -15.84 0.37 -0.58
C LEU A 54 -17.19 0.51 0.14
N VAL A 55 -18.17 -0.33 -0.18
CA VAL A 55 -19.46 -0.38 0.53
C VAL A 55 -19.26 -0.84 1.97
N THR A 56 -18.45 -1.86 2.20
CA THR A 56 -18.07 -2.31 3.56
C THR A 56 -17.46 -1.16 4.36
N PHE A 57 -16.47 -0.47 3.78
CA PHE A 57 -15.82 0.68 4.41
C PHE A 57 -16.82 1.78 4.78
N LYS A 58 -17.67 2.21 3.83
CA LYS A 58 -18.69 3.26 4.07
C LYS A 58 -19.67 2.87 5.17
N THR A 59 -20.03 1.59 5.23
CA THR A 59 -20.94 1.07 6.26
C THR A 59 -20.29 1.14 7.63
N GLN A 60 -19.06 0.65 7.76
CA GLN A 60 -18.30 0.72 9.01
C GLN A 60 -18.03 2.16 9.46
N LEU A 61 -17.68 3.05 8.53
CA LEU A 61 -17.45 4.46 8.83
C LEU A 61 -18.72 5.12 9.38
N LYS A 62 -19.88 4.83 8.77
CA LYS A 62 -21.18 5.33 9.24
C LYS A 62 -21.55 4.79 10.62
N GLU A 63 -21.31 3.51 10.86
CA GLU A 63 -21.55 2.90 12.18
C GLU A 63 -20.69 3.53 13.27
N LEU A 64 -19.42 3.80 12.98
CA LEU A 64 -18.49 4.44 13.92
C LEU A 64 -18.82 5.92 14.13
N SER A 65 -19.16 6.66 13.06
CA SER A 65 -19.51 8.07 13.17
C SER A 65 -20.85 8.32 13.89
N SER A 66 -21.68 7.30 14.05
CA SER A 66 -22.97 7.39 14.75
C SER A 66 -22.86 7.11 16.25
N ARG A 67 -21.67 6.75 16.75
CA ARG A 67 -21.42 6.51 18.18
C ARG A 67 -21.28 7.84 18.91
N GLU A 68 -21.69 7.87 20.18
CA GLU A 68 -21.46 9.04 21.05
C GLU A 68 -19.97 9.24 21.34
N ASP A 69 -19.20 8.15 21.39
CA ASP A 69 -17.75 8.19 21.51
C ASP A 69 -17.10 8.31 20.14
N SER A 70 -16.42 9.42 19.92
CA SER A 70 -15.66 9.70 18.70
C SER A 70 -14.26 9.05 18.70
N SER A 71 -13.82 8.47 19.81
CA SER A 71 -12.51 7.82 19.88
C SER A 71 -12.46 6.54 19.06
N LEU A 72 -11.35 6.33 18.35
CA LEU A 72 -11.10 5.13 17.58
C LEU A 72 -10.22 4.18 18.41
N SER A 73 -10.78 3.07 18.84
CA SER A 73 -9.96 1.96 19.35
C SER A 73 -9.14 1.34 18.22
N ASP A 74 -8.01 0.72 18.56
CA ASP A 74 -7.16 0.02 17.57
C ASP A 74 -7.95 -1.00 16.76
N ALA A 75 -8.84 -1.76 17.40
CA ALA A 75 -9.71 -2.72 16.73
C ALA A 75 -10.69 -2.04 15.74
N ALA A 76 -11.18 -0.83 16.05
CA ALA A 76 -12.03 -0.07 15.13
C ALA A 76 -11.23 0.50 13.95
N LYS A 77 -9.99 0.95 14.19
CA LYS A 77 -9.07 1.37 13.12
C LYS A 77 -8.77 0.21 12.18
N ASP A 78 -8.38 -0.95 12.72
CA ASP A 78 -8.09 -2.15 11.93
C ASP A 78 -9.29 -2.58 11.08
N ALA A 79 -10.49 -2.53 11.66
CA ALA A 79 -11.73 -2.84 10.95
C ALA A 79 -11.97 -1.90 9.77
N LEU A 80 -11.71 -0.60 9.93
CA LEU A 80 -11.81 0.41 8.86
C LEU A 80 -10.70 0.27 7.81
N MET A 81 -9.47 -0.04 8.23
CA MET A 81 -8.32 -0.13 7.33
C MET A 81 -8.40 -1.36 6.43
N THR A 82 -8.95 -2.46 6.93
CA THR A 82 -9.03 -3.75 6.20
C THR A 82 -9.61 -3.63 4.79
N PRO A 83 -10.83 -3.08 4.56
CA PRO A 83 -11.39 -2.98 3.20
C PRO A 83 -10.54 -2.11 2.27
N ILE A 84 -9.97 -1.00 2.77
CA ILE A 84 -9.09 -0.13 1.96
C ILE A 84 -7.78 -0.85 1.62
N MET A 85 -7.23 -1.63 2.55
CA MET A 85 -6.04 -2.45 2.32
C MET A 85 -6.28 -3.51 1.24
N MET A 86 -7.46 -4.14 1.23
CA MET A 86 -7.88 -5.06 0.18
C MET A 86 -7.97 -4.37 -1.18
N ILE A 87 -8.54 -3.16 -1.24
CA ILE A 87 -8.58 -2.35 -2.47
C ILE A 87 -7.16 -2.04 -2.95
N LYS A 88 -6.27 -1.56 -2.07
CA LYS A 88 -4.87 -1.23 -2.41
C LYS A 88 -4.12 -2.45 -2.95
N ALA A 89 -4.21 -3.58 -2.27
CA ALA A 89 -3.51 -4.81 -2.64
C ALA A 89 -3.96 -5.32 -4.02
N ASN A 90 -5.28 -5.38 -4.25
CA ASN A 90 -5.84 -5.82 -5.53
C ASN A 90 -5.55 -4.80 -6.65
N ALA A 91 -5.64 -3.50 -6.38
CA ALA A 91 -5.29 -2.47 -7.35
C ALA A 91 -3.83 -2.60 -7.82
N GLY A 92 -2.90 -2.87 -6.90
CA GLY A 92 -1.50 -3.13 -7.26
C GLY A 92 -1.31 -4.42 -8.07
N MET A 93 -2.04 -5.49 -7.71
CA MET A 93 -1.99 -6.77 -8.43
C MET A 93 -2.49 -6.65 -9.88
N PHE A 94 -3.53 -5.85 -10.11
CA PHE A 94 -4.17 -5.69 -11.43
C PHE A 94 -3.76 -4.40 -12.17
N HIS A 95 -2.68 -3.74 -11.72
CA HIS A 95 -2.08 -2.57 -12.39
C HIS A 95 -2.97 -1.33 -12.46
N TYR A 96 -3.76 -1.06 -11.42
CA TYR A 96 -4.55 0.17 -11.27
C TYR A 96 -3.79 1.17 -10.42
N ASP A 97 -2.73 1.77 -10.97
CA ASP A 97 -1.77 2.55 -10.20
C ASP A 97 -2.41 3.76 -9.49
N LEU A 98 -3.31 4.48 -10.15
CA LEU A 98 -4.00 5.63 -9.54
C LEU A 98 -4.90 5.20 -8.37
N LEU A 99 -5.62 4.09 -8.51
CA LEU A 99 -6.46 3.57 -7.43
C LEU A 99 -5.62 3.12 -6.24
N ARG A 100 -4.47 2.48 -6.51
CA ARG A 100 -3.51 2.06 -5.49
C ARG A 100 -3.01 3.23 -4.65
N GLU A 101 -2.57 4.32 -5.29
CA GLU A 101 -2.06 5.50 -4.57
C GLU A 101 -3.14 6.17 -3.73
N VAL A 102 -4.35 6.37 -4.27
CA VAL A 102 -5.43 7.00 -3.49
C VAL A 102 -5.87 6.12 -2.31
N ALA A 103 -5.89 4.79 -2.48
CA ALA A 103 -6.15 3.88 -1.37
C ALA A 103 -5.04 3.92 -0.31
N GLU A 104 -3.79 4.13 -0.72
CA GLU A 104 -2.65 4.32 0.19
C GLU A 104 -2.77 5.61 1.01
N ASP A 105 -3.19 6.72 0.40
CA ASP A 105 -3.43 7.99 1.09
C ASP A 105 -4.54 7.88 2.14
N ILE A 106 -5.60 7.12 1.85
CA ILE A 106 -6.66 6.83 2.81
C ILE A 106 -6.10 6.04 4.00
N LEU A 107 -5.29 5.01 3.76
CA LEU A 107 -4.65 4.26 4.85
C LEU A 107 -3.76 5.15 5.72
N TYR A 108 -2.95 6.02 5.12
CA TYR A 108 -2.13 6.98 5.87
C TYR A 108 -2.95 7.99 6.68
N THR A 109 -4.15 8.30 6.22
CA THR A 109 -5.09 9.14 6.96
C THR A 109 -5.67 8.38 8.14
N LEU A 110 -6.15 7.15 7.93
CA LEU A 110 -6.71 6.29 8.98
C LEU A 110 -5.69 5.93 10.07
N ASP A 111 -4.44 5.73 9.69
CA ASP A 111 -3.34 5.47 10.64
C ASP A 111 -3.06 6.68 11.54
N TYR A 112 -3.18 7.88 10.98
CA TYR A 112 -2.89 9.12 11.69
C TYR A 112 -4.01 9.58 12.63
N ILE A 113 -5.28 9.28 12.36
CA ILE A 113 -6.41 9.76 13.15
C ILE A 113 -6.66 8.88 14.39
N ASP A 114 -6.79 9.49 15.56
CA ASP A 114 -7.21 8.77 16.80
C ASP A 114 -8.68 8.95 17.14
N SER A 115 -9.35 9.90 16.50
CA SER A 115 -10.78 10.15 16.69
C SER A 115 -11.44 10.63 15.40
N LEU A 116 -12.72 10.30 15.24
CA LEU A 116 -13.57 10.75 14.15
C LEU A 116 -14.17 12.12 14.47
N ASN A 117 -13.32 13.15 14.54
CA ASN A 117 -13.79 14.53 14.62
C ASN A 117 -14.37 14.99 13.26
N THR A 118 -15.01 16.16 13.24
CA THR A 118 -15.65 16.68 12.01
C THR A 118 -14.65 16.85 10.87
N ASP A 119 -13.45 17.36 11.15
CA ASP A 119 -12.42 17.57 10.12
C ASP A 119 -11.91 16.24 9.54
N ALA A 120 -11.77 15.20 10.38
CA ALA A 120 -11.35 13.86 9.97
C ALA A 120 -12.42 13.21 9.09
N LEU A 121 -13.69 13.32 9.49
CA LEU A 121 -14.80 12.82 8.70
C LEU A 121 -14.91 13.52 7.35
N ASP A 122 -14.74 14.84 7.30
CA ASP A 122 -14.74 15.61 6.05
C ASP A 122 -13.58 15.20 5.12
N LEU A 123 -12.38 15.00 5.68
CA LEU A 123 -11.22 14.54 4.92
C LEU A 123 -11.42 13.13 4.36
N ILE A 124 -11.89 12.19 5.19
CA ILE A 124 -12.17 10.81 4.76
C ILE A 124 -13.28 10.79 3.72
N ASP A 125 -14.36 11.55 3.91
CA ASP A 125 -15.46 11.63 2.96
C ASP A 125 -15.00 12.16 1.59
N LEU A 126 -14.15 13.20 1.58
CA LEU A 126 -13.52 13.69 0.34
C LEU A 126 -12.73 12.57 -0.35
N GLN A 127 -11.86 11.88 0.37
CA GLN A 127 -11.03 10.81 -0.20
C GLN A 127 -11.89 9.64 -0.70
N VAL A 128 -12.94 9.27 0.02
CA VAL A 128 -13.90 8.22 -0.38
C VAL A 128 -14.66 8.60 -1.64
N ARG A 129 -15.05 9.86 -1.80
CA ARG A 129 -15.70 10.35 -3.03
C ARG A 129 -14.75 10.27 -4.21
N ILE A 130 -13.50 10.66 -4.02
CA ILE A 130 -12.46 10.54 -5.05
C ILE A 130 -12.25 9.07 -5.42
N LEU A 131 -12.08 8.20 -4.42
CA LEU A 131 -11.91 6.76 -4.61
C LEU A 131 -13.11 6.13 -5.36
N ASN A 132 -14.34 6.49 -5.00
CA ASN A 132 -15.55 6.04 -5.69
C ASN A 132 -15.56 6.50 -7.15
N HIS A 133 -15.23 7.77 -7.41
CA HIS A 133 -15.19 8.31 -8.76
C HIS A 133 -14.14 7.60 -9.62
N ILE A 134 -12.97 7.31 -9.04
CA ILE A 134 -11.93 6.52 -9.71
C ILE A 134 -12.47 5.13 -9.99
N ILE A 135 -13.09 4.44 -9.03
CA ILE A 135 -13.66 3.11 -9.24
C ILE A 135 -14.68 3.11 -10.39
N ASP A 136 -15.54 4.12 -10.49
CA ASP A 136 -16.54 4.19 -11.57
C ASP A 136 -15.91 4.35 -12.97
N HIS A 137 -14.69 4.87 -13.07
CA HIS A 137 -14.04 5.23 -14.34
C HIS A 137 -12.65 4.58 -14.52
N ALA A 138 -12.26 3.66 -13.64
CA ALA A 138 -10.88 3.22 -13.58
C ALA A 138 -10.49 2.45 -14.82
N ARG A 139 -9.22 2.59 -15.20
CA ARG A 139 -8.59 1.78 -16.25
C ARG A 139 -7.25 1.29 -15.72
N PRO A 140 -6.85 0.04 -16.01
CA PRO A 140 -5.50 -0.40 -15.73
C PRO A 140 -4.51 0.52 -16.45
N GLY A 141 -3.41 0.83 -15.78
CA GLY A 141 -2.32 1.61 -16.35
C GLY A 141 -1.68 2.56 -15.35
N LYS A 142 -0.70 3.28 -15.88
CA LYS A 142 0.08 4.26 -15.14
C LYS A 142 -0.72 5.51 -14.83
N ILE A 143 -0.33 6.16 -13.74
CA ILE A 143 -0.86 7.46 -13.32
C ILE A 143 -0.61 8.49 -14.42
N THR A 144 -1.68 9.19 -14.82
CA THR A 144 -1.60 10.30 -15.77
C THR A 144 -1.11 11.58 -15.09
N PRO A 145 -0.65 12.60 -15.83
CA PRO A 145 -0.27 13.88 -15.24
C PRO A 145 -1.37 14.49 -14.35
N ASN A 146 -2.61 14.46 -14.82
CA ASN A 146 -3.77 14.93 -14.04
C ASN A 146 -4.01 14.08 -12.78
N GLY A 147 -3.81 12.76 -12.85
CA GLY A 147 -3.89 11.89 -11.69
C GLY A 147 -2.81 12.19 -10.66
N LEU A 148 -1.61 12.57 -11.10
CA LEU A 148 -0.52 12.98 -10.23
C LEU A 148 -0.78 14.33 -9.57
N GLU A 149 -1.42 15.27 -10.26
CA GLU A 149 -1.89 16.52 -9.65
C GLU A 149 -2.99 16.26 -8.59
N LEU A 150 -3.91 15.34 -8.87
CA LEU A 150 -4.94 14.94 -7.90
C LEU A 150 -4.31 14.36 -6.61
N ILE A 151 -3.33 13.45 -6.74
CA ILE A 151 -2.62 12.89 -5.57
C ILE A 151 -1.96 14.00 -4.76
N LYS A 152 -1.26 14.93 -5.42
CA LYS A 152 -0.64 16.08 -4.73
C LYS A 152 -1.64 16.93 -3.95
N GLU A 153 -2.85 17.12 -4.48
CA GLU A 153 -3.90 17.87 -3.78
C GLU A 153 -4.46 17.11 -2.58
N ILE A 154 -4.55 15.76 -2.66
CA ILE A 154 -4.90 14.90 -1.52
C ILE A 154 -3.82 14.99 -0.45
N ASP A 155 -2.55 14.82 -0.82
CA ASP A 155 -1.40 14.97 0.09
C ASP A 155 -1.42 16.33 0.79
N ALA A 156 -1.65 17.40 0.02
CA ALA A 156 -1.75 18.74 0.59
C ALA A 156 -2.94 18.88 1.56
N ALA A 157 -4.05 18.18 1.32
CA ALA A 157 -5.19 18.14 2.26
C ALA A 157 -4.84 17.39 3.55
N ILE A 158 -4.18 16.24 3.44
CA ILE A 158 -3.67 15.47 4.59
C ILE A 158 -2.70 16.32 5.41
N ASP A 159 -1.75 17.00 4.76
CA ASP A 159 -0.79 17.87 5.42
C ASP A 159 -1.46 19.04 6.16
N ARG A 160 -2.50 19.64 5.57
CA ARG A 160 -3.29 20.68 6.25
C ARG A 160 -3.98 20.12 7.50
N TYR A 161 -4.55 18.92 7.41
CA TYR A 161 -5.17 18.26 8.55
C TYR A 161 -4.14 17.97 9.66
N ARG A 162 -2.99 17.38 9.32
CA ARG A 162 -1.91 17.07 10.28
C ARG A 162 -1.37 18.31 10.99
N LYS A 163 -1.24 19.43 10.28
CA LYS A 163 -0.83 20.72 10.88
C LYS A 163 -1.87 21.28 11.86
N LYS A 164 -3.15 21.08 11.58
CA LYS A 164 -4.25 21.52 12.44
C LYS A 164 -4.42 20.62 13.68
N HIS A 165 -4.18 19.32 13.50
CA HIS A 165 -4.30 18.27 14.53
C HIS A 165 -2.97 17.54 14.72
N PRO A 166 -1.96 18.17 15.34
CA PRO A 166 -0.68 17.54 15.60
C PRO A 166 -0.86 16.40 16.62
N GLN A 167 -0.50 15.18 16.23
CA GLN A 167 -0.46 14.06 17.15
C GLN A 167 0.66 14.28 18.17
N SER A 168 0.37 14.09 19.46
CA SER A 168 1.45 14.04 20.46
C SER A 168 2.20 12.73 20.24
N THR A 169 3.36 12.80 19.62
CA THR A 169 4.23 11.64 19.46
C THR A 169 4.53 11.10 20.87
N PRO A 170 4.24 9.83 21.19
CA PRO A 170 4.90 9.22 22.34
C PRO A 170 6.39 9.22 22.01
N ASP A 171 7.22 9.74 22.91
CA ASP A 171 8.68 9.81 22.74
C ASP A 171 9.20 8.50 22.16
N ALA A 172 9.90 8.61 21.01
CA ALA A 172 10.61 7.48 20.43
C ALA A 172 11.64 6.95 21.45
N PRO A 173 11.74 5.63 21.69
CA PRO A 173 12.77 5.05 22.54
C PRO A 173 14.19 5.22 21.98
#